data_AF-A0A0B3AG00-F1
#
_entry.id   AF-A0A0B3AG00-F1
#
_cell.length_a   1.000
_cell.length_b   1.000
_cell.length_c   1.000
_cell.angle_alpha   90.00
_cell.angle_beta   90.00
_cell.angle_gamma   90.00
#
_symmetry.space_group_name_H-M   'P 1'
#
loop_
_entity.id
_entity.type
_entity.pdbx_description
1 polymer ?
#
loop_
_entity_poly.entity_id
_entity_poly.type
_entity_poly.pdbx_seq_one_letter_code
_entity_poly.pdbx_strand_id
1 'polypeptide(L)' 'MKKTHLKIKGTHCIACKTLIEEVCSEMSGIKSCKVDFRTGEAIIEHDEKMDLAGLKKEIESLGEYKVM' A
#
# COMPACT_ATOMS: atom_id res chain seq x y z
N MET A 1 -3.60 13.76 -10.28
CA MET A 1 -2.88 12.94 -9.27
C MET A 1 -3.83 12.73 -8.11
N LYS A 2 -4.01 11.49 -7.67
CA LYS A 2 -4.93 11.12 -6.59
C LYS A 2 -4.16 10.61 -5.40
N LYS A 3 -4.73 10.87 -4.22
CA LYS A 3 -4.21 10.39 -2.95
C LYS A 3 -5.26 9.50 -2.32
N THR A 4 -4.90 8.25 -2.09
CA THR A 4 -5.79 7.23 -1.55
C THR A 4 -5.29 6.83 -0.18
N HIS A 5 -6.20 6.88 0.79
CA HIS A 5 -5.95 6.43 2.15
C HIS A 5 -6.55 5.03 2.29
N LEU A 6 -5.70 4.06 2.63
CA LEU A 6 -6.06 2.67 2.82
C LEU A 6 -5.74 2.28 4.25
N LYS A 7 -6.50 1.33 4.81
CA LYS A 7 -6.21 0.80 6.14
C LYS A 7 -5.71 -0.63 6.01
N ILE A 8 -4.45 -0.87 6.38
CA ILE A 8 -3.82 -2.18 6.29
C ILE A 8 -3.85 -2.81 7.68
N LYS A 9 -4.58 -3.92 7.81
CA LYS A 9 -4.53 -4.78 8.99
C LYS A 9 -3.47 -5.86 8.78
N GLY A 10 -2.70 -6.13 9.82
CA GLY A 10 -1.61 -7.14 9.80
C GLY A 10 -0.20 -6.55 9.71
N THR A 11 -0.05 -5.25 9.55
CA THR A 11 1.26 -4.56 9.54
C THR A 11 1.83 -4.47 10.97
N HIS A 12 2.40 -5.56 11.48
CA HIS A 12 2.92 -5.65 12.85
C HIS A 12 4.42 -5.34 12.97
N CYS A 13 5.13 -5.17 11.85
CA CYS A 13 6.56 -4.94 11.84
C CYS A 13 6.96 -3.86 10.83
N ILE A 14 8.05 -3.16 11.13
CA ILE A 14 8.72 -2.20 10.23
C ILE A 14 9.07 -2.89 8.91
N ALA A 15 9.51 -4.15 8.95
CA ALA A 15 9.81 -4.92 7.75
C ALA A 15 8.59 -5.07 6.83
N CYS A 16 7.40 -5.36 7.39
CA CYS A 16 6.16 -5.47 6.63
C CYS A 16 5.80 -4.14 5.95
N LYS A 17 5.99 -3.02 6.66
CA LYS A 17 5.73 -1.69 6.10
C LYS A 17 6.64 -1.43 4.89
N THR A 18 7.93 -1.71 5.02
CA THR A 18 8.94 -1.39 4.00
C THR A 18 8.69 -2.23 2.75
N LEU A 19 8.37 -3.51 2.93
CA LEU A 19 7.99 -4.39 1.82
C LEU A 19 6.79 -3.83 1.04
N ILE A 20 5.74 -3.38 1.74
CA ILE A 20 4.55 -2.81 1.10
C ILE A 20 4.88 -1.50 0.38
N GLU A 21 5.68 -0.62 1.00
CA GLU A 21 6.13 0.64 0.40
C GLU A 21 6.97 0.41 -0.87
N GLU A 22 7.85 -0.59 -0.87
CA GLU A 22 8.67 -0.96 -2.03
C GLU A 22 7.80 -1.50 -3.16
N VAL A 23 6.95 -2.50 -2.90
CA VAL A 23 6.06 -3.09 -3.93
C VAL A 23 5.10 -2.05 -4.50
N CYS A 24 4.58 -1.17 -3.64
CA CYS A 24 3.80 -0.02 -4.10
C CYS A 24 4.63 0.92 -4.98
N SER A 25 5.90 1.17 -4.66
CA SER A 25 6.74 2.06 -5.48
C SER A 25 7.15 1.43 -6.81
N GLU A 26 7.21 0.10 -6.90
CA GLU A 26 7.46 -0.64 -8.14
C GLU A 26 6.24 -0.64 -9.09
N MET A 27 5.04 -0.42 -8.55
CA MET A 27 3.81 -0.36 -9.32
C MET A 27 3.74 0.87 -10.24
N SER A 28 3.49 0.60 -11.52
CA SER A 28 3.38 1.65 -12.53
C SER A 28 2.20 2.60 -12.25
N GLY A 29 2.52 3.88 -12.05
CA GLY A 29 1.54 4.91 -11.73
C GLY A 29 1.50 5.30 -10.25
N ILE A 30 2.29 4.65 -9.37
CA ILE A 30 2.55 5.17 -8.02
C ILE A 30 3.65 6.21 -8.08
N LYS A 31 3.41 7.33 -7.41
CA LYS A 31 4.36 8.42 -7.25
C LYS A 31 5.03 8.41 -5.87
N SER A 32 4.27 8.00 -4.85
CA SER A 32 4.73 7.95 -3.47
C SER A 32 3.83 7.01 -2.69
N CYS A 33 4.40 6.16 -1.85
CA CYS A 33 3.67 5.32 -0.92
C CYS A 33 4.24 5.52 0.48
N LYS A 34 3.36 5.79 1.45
CA LYS A 34 3.71 5.92 2.86
C LYS A 34 2.84 5.01 3.70
N VAL A 35 3.44 4.10 4.43
CA VAL A 35 2.73 3.15 5.30
C VAL A 35 3.09 3.40 6.75
N ASP A 36 2.08 3.68 7.57
CA ASP A 36 2.21 3.81 9.01
C ASP A 36 1.75 2.51 9.69
N PHE A 37 2.73 1.67 10.04
CA PHE A 37 2.49 0.42 10.77
C PHE A 37 2.02 0.64 12.22
N ARG A 38 2.15 1.86 12.78
CA ARG A 38 1.69 2.15 14.15
C ARG A 38 0.19 2.39 14.17
N THR A 39 -0.34 3.08 13.16
CA THR A 39 -1.78 3.38 13.04
C THR A 39 -2.51 2.41 12.12
N GLY A 40 -1.78 1.65 11.29
CA GLY A 40 -2.32 0.81 10.23
C GLY A 40 -2.81 1.62 9.03
N GLU A 41 -2.45 2.90 8.91
CA GLU A 41 -2.84 3.76 7.81
C GLU A 41 -1.79 3.76 6.71
N ALA A 42 -2.22 3.58 5.46
CA ALA A 42 -1.39 3.65 4.27
C ALA A 42 -1.90 4.76 3.36
N ILE A 43 -0.98 5.60 2.90
CA ILE A 43 -1.25 6.75 2.07
C ILE A 43 -0.49 6.56 0.77
N ILE A 44 -1.23 6.41 -0.33
CA ILE A 44 -0.66 6.18 -1.66
C ILE A 44 -1.02 7.35 -2.56
N GLU A 45 -0.02 7.97 -3.15
CA GLU A 45 -0.15 8.98 -4.20
C GLU A 45 0.08 8.31 -5.56
N HIS A 46 -0.92 8.36 -6.42
CA HIS A 46 -0.89 7.67 -7.70
C HIS A 46 -1.61 8.45 -8.81
N ASP A 47 -1.43 8.01 -10.05
CA ASP A 47 -2.14 8.53 -11.21
C ASP A 47 -3.61 8.05 -11.26
N GLU A 48 -4.47 8.82 -11.92
CA GLU A 48 -5.91 8.50 -11.98
C GLU A 48 -6.24 7.19 -12.69
N LYS A 49 -5.31 6.73 -13.53
CA LYS A 49 -5.44 5.48 -14.29
C LYS A 49 -4.96 4.26 -13.50
N MET A 50 -4.47 4.45 -12.28
CA MET A 50 -3.95 3.35 -11.49
C MET A 50 -5.05 2.41 -11.02
N ASP A 51 -4.80 1.11 -11.12
CA ASP A 51 -5.70 0.08 -10.62
C ASP A 51 -5.50 -0.16 -9.12
N LEU A 52 -6.33 0.49 -8.30
CA LEU A 52 -6.35 0.31 -6.86
C LEU A 52 -6.74 -1.11 -6.45
N ALA A 53 -7.55 -1.80 -7.25
CA ALA A 53 -7.99 -3.17 -6.96
C ALA A 53 -6.83 -4.16 -7.08
N GLY A 54 -6.02 -4.04 -8.13
CA GLY A 54 -4.78 -4.78 -8.35
C GLY A 54 -3.77 -4.50 -7.25
N LEU A 55 -3.58 -3.23 -6.88
CA LEU A 55 -2.72 -2.86 -5.75
C LEU A 55 -3.14 -3.55 -4.44
N LYS A 56 -4.43 -3.53 -4.11
CA LYS A 56 -4.95 -4.22 -2.92
C LYS A 56 -4.62 -5.71 -2.98
N LYS A 57 -4.89 -6.37 -4.11
CA LYS A 57 -4.57 -7.78 -4.31
C LYS A 57 -3.07 -8.08 -4.21
N GLU A 58 -2.23 -7.21 -4.75
CA GLU A 58 -0.77 -7.37 -4.70
C GLU A 58 -0.31 -7.35 -3.24
N ILE A 59 -0.77 -6.37 -2.46
CA ILE A 59 -0.47 -6.24 -1.03
C ILE A 59 -1.00 -7.46 -0.25
N GLU A 60 -2.23 -7.89 -0.51
CA GLU A 60 -2.81 -9.11 0.11
C GLU A 60 -2.10 -10.39 -0.35
N SER A 61 -1.38 -10.38 -1.49
CA SER A 61 -0.59 -11.51 -1.97
C SER A 61 0.80 -11.57 -1.36
N LEU A 62 1.31 -10.48 -0.76
CA LEU A 62 2.61 -10.46 -0.07
C LEU A 62 2.58 -11.21 1.27
N GLY A 63 1.41 -11.50 1.82
CA GLY A 63 1.25 -12.21 3.09
C GLY A 63 -0.16 -12.14 3.64
N GLU A 64 -0.34 -12.33 4.96
CA GLU A 64 -1.64 -12.22 5.63
C GLU A 64 -2.05 -10.75 5.93
N TYR A 65 -1.83 -9.86 4.96
CA TYR A 65 -2.23 -8.45 5.07
C TYR A 65 -3.65 -8.29 4.54
N LYS A 66 -4.46 -7.43 5.16
CA LYS A 66 -5.83 -7.14 4.72
C LYS A 66 -6.01 -5.65 4.50
N VAL A 67 -6.29 -5.26 3.25
CA VAL A 67 -6.45 -3.86 2.87
C VAL A 67 -7.92 -3.46 2.85
N MET A 68 -8.29 -2.54 3.73
CA MET A 68 -9.65 -2.02 3.91
C MET A 68 -9.78 -0.66 3.24
#